data_AF-A0A800C922-F1
#
_entry.id   AF-A0A800C922-F1
#
_cell.length_a   1.000
_cell.length_b   1.000
_cell.length_c   1.000
_cell.angle_alpha   90.00
_cell.angle_beta   90.00
_cell.angle_gamma   90.00
#
_symmetry.space_group_name_H-M   'P 1'
#
loop_
_entity.id
_entity.type
_entity.pdbx_description
1 polymer ?
#
loop_
_entity_poly.entity_id
_entity_poly.type
_entity_poly.pdbx_seq_one_letter_code
_entity_poly.pdbx_strand_id
1 'polypeptide(L)'
;MGEPESEVYLASPAVVAASAAAGRIVAPADDASASEGEISKQDEGPQVQWLASPTAAPRPRTSDLGLRTSDLRPPISGRAWKYGDHVNTDVIFPGKYTYTLRTPEEFAAHALEDLDPDFAANVQPGDIIVAGENWGAGSSREQAVTALKAAGVRVIIAKSFARIYFRNMVNNGMLPIIAPAAVDAIQPGERVTVDPNAHRIHCAAGDFPFPPLSPTLQALLDAGGLIPHITSILSSPNA
;
A
#
# COMPACT_ATOMS: atom_id res chain seq x y z
N MET A 1 20.54 -5.73 0.44
CA MET A 1 19.22 -5.23 -0.01
C MET A 1 19.34 -3.74 -0.18
N GLY A 2 19.39 -3.25 -1.42
CA GLY A 2 19.56 -1.82 -1.69
C GLY A 2 20.13 -1.49 -3.07
N GLU A 3 20.87 -2.42 -3.69
CA GLU A 3 21.37 -2.28 -5.07
C GLU A 3 20.55 -3.19 -6.02
N PRO A 4 20.11 -2.71 -7.21
CA PRO A 4 19.26 -3.47 -8.13
C PRO A 4 19.86 -4.79 -8.59
N GLU A 5 21.19 -4.84 -8.76
CA GLU A 5 21.92 -6.03 -9.25
C GLU A 5 22.28 -7.03 -8.14
N SER A 6 21.84 -6.80 -6.89
CA SER A 6 22.12 -7.72 -5.79
C SER A 6 21.28 -9.00 -5.88
N GLU A 7 21.94 -10.16 -5.91
CA GLU A 7 21.27 -11.44 -5.68
C GLU A 7 21.06 -11.67 -4.17
N VAL A 8 19.81 -11.85 -3.75
CA VAL A 8 19.44 -12.02 -2.33
C VAL A 8 18.69 -13.33 -2.14
N TYR A 9 19.18 -14.16 -1.24
CA TYR A 9 18.59 -15.47 -0.92
C TYR A 9 18.11 -15.49 0.54
N LEU A 10 16.87 -15.91 0.75
CA LEU A 10 16.34 -16.16 2.09
C LEU A 10 16.70 -17.59 2.51
N ALA A 11 17.30 -17.73 3.68
CA ALA A 11 17.68 -19.02 4.24
C ALA A 11 17.50 -19.04 5.76
N SER A 12 17.57 -20.22 6.37
CA SER A 12 17.54 -20.33 7.82
C SER A 12 18.79 -19.67 8.44
N PRO A 13 18.73 -19.19 9.70
CA PRO A 13 19.89 -18.58 10.36
C PRO A 13 21.14 -19.48 10.34
N ALA A 14 20.96 -20.81 10.42
CA ALA A 14 22.06 -21.77 10.35
C ALA A 14 22.74 -21.78 8.97
N VAL A 15 21.97 -21.77 7.89
CA VAL A 15 22.51 -21.71 6.51
C VAL A 15 23.21 -20.37 6.27
N VAL A 16 22.66 -19.27 6.77
CA VAL A 16 23.28 -17.94 6.68
C VAL A 16 24.62 -17.91 7.41
N ALA A 17 24.70 -18.45 8.62
CA ALA A 17 25.93 -18.51 9.41
C ALA A 17 27.02 -19.33 8.71
N ALA A 18 26.69 -20.54 8.26
CA ALA A 18 27.64 -21.40 7.53
C ALA A 18 28.10 -20.77 6.20
N SER A 19 27.17 -20.17 5.44
CA SER A 19 27.50 -19.49 4.18
C SER A 19 28.39 -18.26 4.38
N ALA A 20 28.18 -17.52 5.47
CA ALA A 20 29.03 -16.38 5.83
C ALA A 20 30.44 -16.82 6.22
N ALA A 21 30.58 -17.92 6.98
CA ALA A 21 31.89 -18.48 7.34
C ALA A 21 32.64 -19.02 6.11
N ALA A 22 31.93 -19.69 5.20
CA ALA A 22 32.51 -20.30 4.01
C ALA A 22 32.76 -19.31 2.85
N GLY A 23 32.20 -18.10 2.90
CA GLY A 23 32.27 -17.11 1.82
C GLY A 23 31.53 -17.50 0.53
N ARG A 24 30.68 -18.54 0.58
CA ARG A 24 29.85 -19.05 -0.52
C ARG A 24 28.61 -19.73 0.06
N ILE A 25 27.54 -19.86 -0.73
CA ILE A 25 26.30 -20.54 -0.28
C ILE A 25 26.60 -22.01 0.01
N VAL A 26 26.41 -22.44 1.27
CA VAL A 26 26.60 -23.84 1.72
C VAL A 26 25.54 -24.29 2.70
N ALA A 27 25.28 -25.60 2.73
CA ALA A 27 24.55 -26.19 3.83
C ALA A 27 25.44 -26.22 5.09
N PRO A 28 24.86 -26.14 6.31
CA PRO A 28 25.62 -26.23 7.55
C PRO A 28 26.47 -27.50 7.69
N ALA A 29 26.10 -28.58 7.01
CA ALA A 29 26.84 -29.85 7.03
C ALA A 29 28.10 -29.85 6.14
N ASP A 30 28.21 -28.90 5.20
CA ASP A 30 29.30 -28.86 4.20
C ASP A 30 30.43 -27.89 4.59
N ASP A 31 30.32 -27.22 5.74
CA ASP A 31 31.34 -26.33 6.27
C ASP A 31 32.39 -27.12 7.08
N ALA A 32 33.43 -27.59 6.40
CA ALA A 32 34.57 -28.26 7.01
C ALA A 32 35.52 -27.32 7.78
N SER A 33 35.25 -26.00 7.79
CA SER A 33 36.06 -24.98 8.47
C SER A 33 35.47 -24.51 9.81
N ALA A 34 34.26 -24.95 10.14
CA ALA A 34 33.67 -24.75 11.44
C ALA A 34 34.48 -25.55 12.49
N SER A 35 35.42 -24.91 13.16
CA SER A 35 35.96 -25.42 14.42
C SER A 35 34.78 -25.64 15.36
N GLU A 36 34.71 -26.79 16.03
CA GLU A 36 33.83 -27.04 17.17
C GLU A 36 34.21 -26.07 18.32
N GLY A 37 33.91 -24.79 18.17
CA GLY A 37 33.86 -23.87 19.28
C GLY A 37 32.68 -24.28 20.14
N GLU A 38 32.90 -24.48 21.44
CA GLU A 38 31.81 -24.68 22.39
C GLU A 38 30.85 -23.48 22.30
N ILE A 39 29.70 -23.68 21.65
CA ILE A 39 28.59 -22.73 21.72
C ILE A 39 27.98 -22.91 23.11
N SER A 40 28.41 -22.08 24.06
CA SER A 40 27.67 -21.84 25.29
C SER A 40 26.28 -21.34 24.91
N LYS A 41 25.27 -22.20 25.01
CA LYS A 41 23.88 -21.74 25.02
C LYS A 41 23.71 -20.92 26.30
N GLN A 42 23.60 -19.61 26.16
CA GLN A 42 22.99 -18.82 27.21
C GLN A 42 21.50 -19.16 27.22
N ASP A 43 21.10 -20.12 28.05
CA ASP A 43 19.69 -20.51 28.25
C ASP A 43 18.86 -19.39 28.92
N GLU A 44 19.54 -18.45 29.58
CA GLU A 44 18.94 -17.27 30.18
C GLU A 44 18.99 -16.12 29.16
N GLY A 45 17.93 -15.99 28.34
CA GLY A 45 17.69 -14.75 27.60
C GLY A 45 17.65 -13.56 28.57
N PRO A 46 17.99 -12.33 28.12
CA PRO A 46 17.95 -11.17 29.01
C PRO A 46 16.58 -11.06 29.69
N GLN A 47 16.58 -10.80 31.00
CA GLN A 47 15.35 -10.55 31.76
C GLN A 47 14.70 -9.27 31.23
N VAL A 48 13.80 -9.41 30.25
CA VAL A 48 13.07 -8.28 29.66
C VAL A 48 11.94 -7.89 30.60
N GLN A 49 12.08 -6.76 31.28
CA GLN A 49 11.00 -6.17 32.04
C GLN A 49 10.06 -5.43 31.06
N TRP A 50 8.98 -6.10 30.66
CA TRP A 50 7.92 -5.48 29.86
C TRP A 50 7.29 -4.34 30.66
N LEU A 51 7.23 -3.14 30.08
CA LEU A 51 6.42 -2.06 30.63
C LEU A 51 4.96 -2.56 30.71
N ALA A 52 4.33 -2.38 31.87
CA ALA A 52 2.97 -2.84 32.10
C ALA A 52 2.03 -2.29 31.01
N SER A 53 1.20 -3.18 30.46
CA SER A 53 0.14 -2.79 29.52
C SER A 53 -0.75 -1.74 30.17
N PRO A 54 -1.01 -0.58 29.54
CA PRO A 54 -2.03 0.33 30.04
C PRO A 54 -3.37 -0.42 30.11
N THR A 55 -4.04 -0.29 31.24
CA THR A 55 -5.39 -0.84 31.45
C THR A 55 -6.33 -0.20 30.43
N ALA A 56 -6.76 -0.99 29.44
CA ALA A 56 -7.71 -0.54 28.45
C ALA A 56 -9.08 -0.30 29.13
N ALA A 57 -9.58 0.92 29.03
CA ALA A 57 -10.97 1.21 29.36
C ALA A 57 -11.92 0.37 28.47
N PRO A 58 -13.10 -0.02 28.97
CA PRO A 58 -14.04 -0.82 28.20
C PRO A 58 -14.44 -0.08 26.92
N ARG A 59 -14.28 -0.76 25.77
CA ARG A 59 -14.68 -0.23 24.47
C ARG A 59 -16.21 -0.23 24.38
N PRO A 60 -16.86 0.89 24.03
CA PRO A 60 -18.27 0.86 23.70
C PRO A 60 -18.49 -0.05 22.48
N ARG A 61 -19.54 -0.87 22.54
CA ARG A 61 -20.03 -1.62 21.38
C ARG A 61 -20.78 -0.65 20.49
N THR A 62 -20.22 -0.28 19.36
CA THR A 62 -20.93 0.52 18.37
C THR A 62 -21.59 -0.40 17.35
N SER A 63 -22.86 -0.71 17.62
CA SER A 63 -23.80 -1.22 16.62
C SER A 63 -24.76 -0.09 16.28
N ASP A 64 -24.33 0.82 15.40
CA ASP A 64 -25.18 1.43 14.37
C ASP A 64 -24.34 2.41 13.55
N LEU A 65 -23.95 1.98 12.35
CA LEU A 65 -23.32 2.85 11.36
C LEU A 65 -24.45 3.54 10.58
N GLY A 66 -24.91 4.67 11.10
CA GLY A 66 -25.88 5.53 10.42
C GLY A 66 -25.30 6.08 9.12
N LEU A 67 -25.54 5.38 8.01
CA LEU A 67 -25.14 5.77 6.66
C LEU A 67 -26.01 6.94 6.18
N ARG A 68 -25.40 8.11 5.92
CA ARG A 68 -26.04 9.19 5.16
C ARG A 68 -25.58 9.09 3.71
N THR A 69 -26.53 8.90 2.80
CA THR A 69 -26.34 8.55 1.38
C THR A 69 -26.50 9.75 0.44
N SER A 70 -25.90 10.89 0.76
CA SER A 70 -26.00 12.05 -0.11
C SER A 70 -24.64 12.71 -0.22
N ASP A 71 -23.89 12.34 -1.25
CA ASP A 71 -23.35 13.28 -2.24
C ASP A 71 -22.76 12.47 -3.41
N LEU A 72 -23.33 12.66 -4.61
CA LEU A 72 -22.80 12.06 -5.83
C LEU A 72 -21.37 12.56 -6.04
N ARG A 73 -20.41 11.64 -6.25
CA ARG A 73 -19.03 12.03 -6.55
C ARG A 73 -18.93 12.51 -7.99
N PRO A 74 -18.29 13.65 -8.28
CA PRO A 74 -17.99 13.97 -9.67
C PRO A 74 -17.08 12.89 -10.28
N PRO A 75 -17.25 12.56 -11.58
CA PRO A 75 -16.33 11.69 -12.28
C PRO A 75 -14.89 12.22 -12.19
N ILE A 76 -13.93 11.31 -12.03
CA ILE A 76 -12.51 11.64 -11.93
C ILE A 76 -11.88 11.38 -13.29
N SER A 77 -11.32 12.41 -13.92
CA SER A 77 -10.70 12.31 -15.24
C SER A 77 -9.26 12.81 -15.22
N GLY A 78 -8.34 12.03 -15.77
CA GLY A 78 -6.93 12.38 -15.81
C GLY A 78 -6.12 11.49 -16.74
N ARG A 79 -4.81 11.72 -16.77
CA ARG A 79 -3.86 10.92 -17.54
C ARG A 79 -3.62 9.58 -16.85
N ALA A 80 -3.55 8.50 -17.62
CA ALA A 80 -3.22 7.17 -17.13
C ALA A 80 -1.71 6.99 -16.96
N TRP A 81 -1.27 6.68 -15.75
CA TRP A 81 0.08 6.22 -15.43
C TRP A 81 0.05 4.69 -15.32
N LYS A 82 0.66 3.99 -16.29
CA LYS A 82 0.51 2.54 -16.40
C LYS A 82 1.78 1.81 -15.96
N TYR A 83 1.62 0.89 -15.01
CA TYR A 83 2.69 0.06 -14.46
C TYR A 83 2.34 -1.44 -14.56
N GLY A 84 3.38 -2.28 -14.46
CA GLY A 84 3.27 -3.73 -14.55
C GLY A 84 2.77 -4.41 -13.28
N ASP A 85 3.07 -5.70 -13.18
CA ASP A 85 2.69 -6.57 -12.06
C ASP A 85 3.65 -6.42 -10.88
N HIS A 86 3.18 -6.80 -9.68
CA HIS A 86 3.96 -6.96 -8.45
C HIS A 86 4.73 -5.71 -7.97
N VAL A 87 4.26 -4.53 -8.36
CA VAL A 87 4.77 -3.26 -7.82
C VAL A 87 4.52 -3.22 -6.31
N ASN A 88 5.60 -3.24 -5.54
CA ASN A 88 5.57 -3.33 -4.08
C ASN A 88 5.64 -1.95 -3.41
N THR A 89 5.39 -1.89 -2.10
CA THR A 89 5.39 -0.63 -1.36
C THR A 89 6.77 0.02 -1.25
N ASP A 90 7.86 -0.73 -1.43
CA ASP A 90 9.23 -0.17 -1.40
C ASP A 90 9.49 0.67 -2.65
N VAL A 91 9.00 0.24 -3.81
CA VAL A 91 9.15 1.02 -5.05
C VAL A 91 8.07 2.11 -5.21
N ILE A 92 6.91 1.97 -4.55
CA ILE A 92 5.89 3.04 -4.50
C ILE A 92 6.36 4.19 -3.62
N PHE A 93 6.96 3.88 -2.47
CA PHE A 93 7.57 4.86 -1.59
C PHE A 93 8.82 4.27 -0.94
N PRO A 94 10.02 4.76 -1.30
CA PRO A 94 11.29 4.16 -0.89
C PRO A 94 11.41 3.93 0.62
N GLY A 95 11.80 2.72 1.00
CA GLY A 95 11.99 2.31 2.39
C GLY A 95 12.86 3.27 3.20
N LYS A 96 13.91 3.82 2.55
CA LYS A 96 14.85 4.80 3.10
C LYS A 96 14.19 6.05 3.71
N TYR A 97 12.99 6.41 3.26
CA TYR A 97 12.28 7.61 3.72
C TYR A 97 11.26 7.37 4.86
N THR A 98 10.92 6.12 5.13
CA THR A 98 9.79 5.72 6.00
C THR A 98 9.81 6.37 7.39
N TYR A 99 11.00 6.60 7.95
CA TYR A 99 11.17 7.14 9.30
C TYR A 99 11.85 8.52 9.34
N THR A 100 12.19 9.07 8.17
CA THR A 100 12.91 10.35 8.06
C THR A 100 12.00 11.48 7.62
N LEU A 101 11.07 11.20 6.69
CA LEU A 101 10.08 12.16 6.22
C LEU A 101 8.81 12.09 7.06
N ARG A 102 8.07 13.20 7.17
CA ARG A 102 6.92 13.30 8.08
C ARG A 102 5.70 13.98 7.47
N THR A 103 5.85 14.75 6.40
CA THR A 103 4.71 15.47 5.80
C THR A 103 4.21 14.81 4.51
N PRO A 104 2.91 14.94 4.20
CA PRO A 104 2.37 14.45 2.92
C PRO A 104 3.08 15.03 1.69
N GLU A 105 3.50 16.29 1.75
CA GLU A 105 4.20 16.97 0.65
C GLU A 105 5.59 16.36 0.42
N GLU A 106 6.32 16.07 1.51
CA GLU A 106 7.60 15.34 1.44
C GLU A 106 7.38 13.95 0.85
N PHE A 107 6.32 13.24 1.25
CA PHE A 107 6.01 11.92 0.69
C PHE A 107 5.68 11.98 -0.80
N ALA A 108 4.90 12.97 -1.23
CA ALA A 108 4.54 13.16 -2.64
C ALA A 108 5.76 13.38 -3.53
N ALA A 109 6.77 14.11 -3.05
CA ALA A 109 7.99 14.39 -3.79
C ALA A 109 8.83 13.13 -4.10
N HIS A 110 8.64 12.05 -3.33
CA HIS A 110 9.34 10.78 -3.47
C HIS A 110 8.42 9.63 -3.91
N ALA A 111 7.21 9.95 -4.38
CA ALA A 111 6.28 8.96 -4.89
C ALA A 111 6.84 8.30 -6.16
N LEU A 112 6.91 6.97 -6.15
CA LEU A 112 7.38 6.13 -7.26
C LEU A 112 8.82 6.38 -7.71
N GLU A 113 9.65 7.13 -6.97
CA GLU A 113 11.00 7.54 -7.40
C GLU A 113 11.90 6.37 -7.84
N ASP A 114 11.87 5.25 -7.12
CA ASP A 114 12.69 4.08 -7.44
C ASP A 114 12.14 3.27 -8.64
N LEU A 115 10.89 3.51 -9.07
CA LEU A 115 10.22 2.85 -10.20
C LEU A 115 10.14 3.73 -11.45
N ASP A 116 9.72 4.98 -11.27
CA ASP A 116 9.50 6.01 -12.28
C ASP A 116 9.91 7.37 -11.70
N PRO A 117 11.19 7.77 -11.87
CA PRO A 117 11.72 9.03 -11.35
C PRO A 117 11.00 10.28 -11.89
N ASP A 118 10.33 10.16 -13.04
CA ASP A 118 9.64 11.26 -13.69
C ASP A 118 8.22 11.44 -13.14
N PHE A 119 7.69 10.46 -12.40
CA PHE A 119 6.31 10.48 -11.91
C PHE A 119 5.99 11.72 -11.07
N ALA A 120 6.73 11.95 -9.99
CA ALA A 120 6.44 13.00 -9.01
C ALA A 120 6.49 14.41 -9.62
N ALA A 121 7.36 14.63 -10.62
CA ALA A 121 7.48 15.91 -11.30
C ALA A 121 6.35 16.19 -12.30
N ASN A 122 5.73 15.14 -12.84
CA ASN A 122 4.81 15.26 -13.98
C ASN A 122 3.35 14.93 -13.63
N VAL A 123 3.10 14.21 -12.55
CA VAL A 123 1.74 13.83 -12.12
C VAL A 123 0.91 15.07 -11.82
N GLN A 124 -0.34 15.06 -12.26
CA GLN A 124 -1.29 16.15 -12.03
C GLN A 124 -2.45 15.68 -11.15
N PRO A 125 -3.08 16.58 -10.37
CA PRO A 125 -4.30 16.26 -9.65
C PRO A 125 -5.37 15.67 -10.58
N GLY A 126 -5.88 14.49 -10.22
CA GLY A 126 -6.88 13.77 -11.02
C GLY A 126 -6.30 12.71 -11.97
N ASP A 127 -4.98 12.67 -12.16
CA ASP A 127 -4.31 11.55 -12.85
C ASP A 127 -4.62 10.21 -12.15
N ILE A 128 -4.61 9.14 -12.95
CA ILE A 128 -5.06 7.80 -12.55
C ILE A 128 -3.91 6.83 -12.72
N ILE A 129 -3.66 5.99 -11.72
CA ILE A 129 -2.72 4.88 -11.86
C ILE A 129 -3.47 3.66 -12.38
N VAL A 130 -2.87 3.01 -13.37
CA VAL A 130 -3.29 1.74 -13.94
C VAL A 130 -2.19 0.71 -13.68
N ALA A 131 -2.52 -0.40 -13.05
CA ALA A 131 -1.52 -1.35 -12.57
C ALA A 131 -1.89 -2.80 -12.92
N GLY A 132 -0.86 -3.64 -13.00
CA GLY A 132 -1.02 -5.07 -13.16
C GLY A 132 -1.56 -5.79 -11.92
N GLU A 133 -1.06 -6.99 -11.70
CA GLU A 133 -1.41 -7.84 -10.57
C GLU A 133 -0.68 -7.44 -9.28
N ASN A 134 -1.34 -7.66 -8.13
CA ASN A 134 -0.78 -7.52 -6.79
C ASN A 134 -0.15 -6.14 -6.51
N TRP A 135 -0.78 -5.05 -6.97
CA TRP A 135 -0.32 -3.70 -6.68
C TRP A 135 -0.25 -3.42 -5.18
N GLY A 136 0.85 -2.83 -4.73
CA GLY A 136 1.10 -2.49 -3.34
C GLY A 136 1.55 -3.67 -2.48
N ALA A 137 2.19 -4.67 -3.09
CA ALA A 137 2.73 -5.84 -2.38
C ALA A 137 3.76 -5.45 -1.29
N GLY A 138 3.98 -6.34 -0.33
CA GLY A 138 5.04 -6.18 0.68
C GLY A 138 4.59 -5.46 1.94
N SER A 139 5.40 -4.51 2.40
CA SER A 139 5.31 -3.88 3.72
C SER A 139 3.98 -3.14 3.94
N SER A 140 3.48 -3.14 5.18
CA SER A 140 2.21 -2.50 5.56
C SER A 140 2.25 -0.96 5.65
N ARG A 141 3.27 -0.34 5.05
CA ARG A 141 3.57 1.09 5.18
C ARG A 141 2.46 1.92 4.54
N GLU A 142 1.72 2.66 5.36
CA GLU A 142 0.63 3.54 4.91
C GLU A 142 1.16 4.71 4.07
N GLN A 143 2.41 5.12 4.29
CA GLN A 143 3.10 6.17 3.56
C GLN A 143 3.07 5.96 2.04
N ALA A 144 3.09 4.72 1.56
CA ALA A 144 2.99 4.42 0.13
C ALA A 144 1.66 4.90 -0.48
N VAL A 145 0.56 4.81 0.26
CA VAL A 145 -0.74 5.34 -0.16
C VAL A 145 -0.78 6.85 0.00
N THR A 146 -0.28 7.35 1.15
CA THR A 146 -0.28 8.80 1.46
C THR A 146 0.52 9.60 0.44
N ALA A 147 1.66 9.08 -0.03
CA ALA A 147 2.49 9.70 -1.05
C ALA A 147 1.70 9.94 -2.35
N LEU A 148 1.02 8.90 -2.87
CA LEU A 148 0.22 9.01 -4.10
C LEU A 148 -1.00 9.91 -3.92
N LYS A 149 -1.67 9.82 -2.76
CA LYS A 149 -2.79 10.72 -2.44
C LYS A 149 -2.36 12.18 -2.44
N ALA A 150 -1.22 12.48 -1.80
CA ALA A 150 -0.67 13.83 -1.70
C ALA A 150 -0.16 14.33 -3.05
N ALA A 151 0.32 13.45 -3.93
CA ALA A 151 0.64 13.75 -5.32
C ALA A 151 -0.59 14.01 -6.21
N GLY A 152 -1.82 13.89 -5.67
CA GLY A 152 -3.05 14.21 -6.37
C GLY A 152 -3.76 13.02 -7.04
N VAL A 153 -3.25 11.80 -6.87
CA VAL A 153 -3.91 10.57 -7.32
C VAL A 153 -5.09 10.27 -6.41
N ARG A 154 -6.25 9.99 -7.00
CA ARG A 154 -7.48 9.65 -6.26
C ARG A 154 -8.02 8.25 -6.56
N VAL A 155 -7.62 7.68 -7.70
CA VAL A 155 -8.08 6.38 -8.18
C VAL A 155 -6.88 5.55 -8.63
N ILE A 156 -6.90 4.26 -8.29
CA ILE A 156 -6.00 3.27 -8.87
C ILE A 156 -6.85 2.15 -9.44
N ILE A 157 -6.63 1.82 -10.71
CA ILE A 157 -7.28 0.71 -11.42
C ILE A 157 -6.24 -0.40 -11.56
N ALA A 158 -6.49 -1.58 -11.00
CA ALA A 158 -5.53 -2.69 -11.06
C ALA A 158 -6.18 -4.02 -11.45
N LYS A 159 -5.37 -5.00 -11.88
CA LYS A 159 -5.84 -6.38 -12.03
C LYS A 159 -6.10 -7.00 -10.66
N SER A 160 -5.25 -6.70 -9.69
CA SER A 160 -5.44 -7.07 -8.28
C SER A 160 -4.59 -6.20 -7.36
N PHE A 161 -4.94 -6.16 -6.08
CA PHE A 161 -4.23 -5.41 -5.04
C PHE A 161 -3.74 -6.34 -3.94
N ALA A 162 -2.62 -5.99 -3.33
CA ALA A 162 -2.25 -6.54 -2.04
C ALA A 162 -3.27 -6.10 -0.98
N ARG A 163 -3.70 -7.05 -0.14
CA ARG A 163 -4.80 -6.84 0.82
C ARG A 163 -4.61 -5.65 1.76
N ILE A 164 -3.39 -5.46 2.29
CA ILE A 164 -3.10 -4.37 3.23
C ILE A 164 -3.15 -3.02 2.51
N TYR A 165 -2.55 -2.95 1.33
CA TYR A 165 -2.53 -1.74 0.52
C TYR A 165 -3.94 -1.30 0.12
N PHE A 166 -4.77 -2.25 -0.34
CA PHE A 166 -6.18 -1.99 -0.64
C PHE A 166 -6.92 -1.34 0.53
N ARG A 167 -6.76 -1.88 1.74
CA ARG A 167 -7.37 -1.30 2.94
C ARG A 167 -6.83 0.10 3.24
N ASN A 168 -5.53 0.31 3.11
CA ASN A 168 -4.91 1.61 3.35
C ASN A 168 -5.43 2.66 2.36
N MET A 169 -5.63 2.31 1.08
CA MET A 169 -6.27 3.19 0.09
C MET A 169 -7.67 3.64 0.53
N VAL A 170 -8.51 2.68 0.89
CA VAL A 170 -9.88 2.94 1.36
C VAL A 170 -9.87 3.84 2.60
N ASN A 171 -9.02 3.52 3.58
CA ASN A 171 -8.89 4.29 4.82
C ASN A 171 -8.44 5.73 4.54
N ASN A 172 -7.66 5.95 3.48
CA ASN A 172 -7.22 7.26 3.04
C ASN A 172 -8.19 7.95 2.08
N GLY A 173 -9.37 7.37 1.79
CA GLY A 173 -10.35 8.00 0.90
C GLY A 173 -9.94 7.99 -0.59
N MET A 174 -9.04 7.08 -0.97
CA MET A 174 -8.72 6.76 -2.36
C MET A 174 -9.59 5.59 -2.84
N LEU A 175 -9.92 5.58 -4.11
CA LEU A 175 -10.76 4.55 -4.72
C LEU A 175 -9.89 3.48 -5.42
N PRO A 176 -9.73 2.27 -4.83
CA PRO A 176 -9.18 1.13 -5.54
C PRO A 176 -10.25 0.46 -6.42
N ILE A 177 -9.93 0.20 -7.68
CA ILE A 177 -10.82 -0.47 -8.64
C ILE A 177 -10.13 -1.72 -9.19
N ILE A 178 -10.80 -2.87 -9.07
CA ILE A 178 -10.34 -4.12 -9.66
C ILE A 178 -11.07 -4.30 -10.99
N ALA A 179 -10.35 -4.12 -12.10
CA ALA A 179 -10.93 -4.22 -13.45
C ALA A 179 -9.88 -4.73 -14.46
N PRO A 180 -9.57 -6.05 -14.48
CA PRO A 180 -8.51 -6.59 -15.33
C PRO A 180 -8.66 -6.25 -16.82
N ALA A 181 -9.87 -6.34 -17.36
CA ALA A 181 -10.13 -6.01 -18.77
C ALA A 181 -9.86 -4.52 -19.10
N ALA A 182 -10.16 -3.61 -18.17
CA ALA A 182 -9.85 -2.19 -18.34
C ALA A 182 -8.33 -1.96 -18.30
N VAL A 183 -7.62 -2.62 -17.39
CA VAL A 183 -6.14 -2.55 -17.32
C VAL A 183 -5.50 -3.02 -18.62
N ASP A 184 -5.98 -4.12 -19.20
CA ASP A 184 -5.44 -4.64 -20.46
C ASP A 184 -5.69 -3.67 -21.64
N ALA A 185 -6.84 -2.99 -21.65
CA ALA A 185 -7.22 -2.07 -22.71
C ALA A 185 -6.53 -0.69 -22.62
N ILE A 186 -6.38 -0.14 -21.41
CA ILE A 186 -5.89 1.24 -21.20
C ILE A 186 -4.43 1.36 -21.62
N GLN A 187 -4.08 2.38 -22.40
CA GLN A 187 -2.73 2.71 -22.83
C GLN A 187 -2.05 3.74 -21.90
N PRO A 188 -0.72 3.69 -21.72
CA PRO A 188 0.00 4.71 -20.96
C PRO A 188 -0.23 6.11 -21.55
N GLY A 189 -0.46 7.10 -20.70
CA GLY A 189 -0.61 8.50 -21.09
C GLY A 189 -1.97 8.88 -21.67
N GLU A 190 -2.89 7.94 -21.91
CA GLU A 190 -4.22 8.28 -22.41
C GLU A 190 -5.09 8.93 -21.32
N ARG A 191 -6.17 9.59 -21.73
CA ARG A 191 -7.16 10.14 -20.80
C ARG A 191 -8.16 9.05 -20.39
N VAL A 192 -8.29 8.83 -19.09
CA VAL A 192 -9.25 7.90 -18.49
C VAL A 192 -10.20 8.69 -17.60
N THR A 193 -11.48 8.32 -17.63
CA THR A 193 -12.50 8.88 -16.74
C THR A 193 -13.15 7.76 -15.94
N VAL A 194 -13.25 7.92 -14.62
CA VAL A 194 -13.91 6.99 -13.72
C VAL A 194 -15.15 7.66 -13.15
N ASP A 195 -16.31 7.06 -13.41
CA ASP A 195 -17.57 7.43 -12.78
C ASP A 195 -17.87 6.45 -11.64
N PRO A 196 -17.64 6.86 -10.37
CA PRO A 196 -17.91 6.03 -9.21
C PRO A 196 -19.41 5.78 -8.96
N ASN A 197 -20.31 6.64 -9.44
CA ASN A 197 -21.75 6.46 -9.23
C ASN A 197 -22.35 5.52 -10.29
N ALA A 198 -21.87 5.64 -11.54
CA ALA A 198 -22.26 4.74 -12.62
C ALA A 198 -21.50 3.41 -12.61
N HIS A 199 -20.46 3.30 -11.77
CA HIS A 199 -19.54 2.15 -11.70
C HIS A 199 -18.90 1.82 -13.05
N ARG A 200 -18.45 2.86 -13.76
CA ARG A 200 -17.83 2.73 -15.09
C ARG A 200 -16.48 3.41 -15.19
N ILE A 201 -15.61 2.81 -16.00
CA ILE A 201 -14.36 3.36 -16.48
C ILE A 201 -14.54 3.64 -17.98
N HIS A 202 -14.22 4.86 -18.41
CA HIS A 202 -14.25 5.30 -19.79
C HIS A 202 -12.81 5.56 -20.26
N CYS A 203 -12.39 4.91 -21.34
CA CYS A 203 -11.11 5.14 -22.02
C CYS A 203 -11.28 5.09 -23.54
N ALA A 204 -10.20 5.24 -24.31
CA ALA A 204 -10.27 5.21 -25.78
C ALA A 204 -10.82 3.90 -26.34
N ALA A 205 -10.59 2.78 -25.65
CA ALA A 205 -11.09 1.46 -26.05
C ALA A 205 -12.59 1.24 -25.76
N GLY A 206 -13.22 2.15 -25.00
CA GLY A 206 -14.64 2.08 -24.63
C GLY A 206 -14.89 2.06 -23.13
N ASP A 207 -16.04 1.50 -22.75
CA ASP A 207 -16.54 1.51 -21.38
C ASP A 207 -16.36 0.15 -20.71
N PHE A 208 -15.79 0.16 -19.50
CA PHE A 208 -15.62 -1.03 -18.67
C PHE A 208 -16.37 -0.88 -17.36
N PRO A 209 -17.21 -1.86 -16.96
CA PRO A 209 -17.85 -1.85 -15.66
C PRO A 209 -16.86 -2.26 -14.56
N PHE A 210 -17.12 -1.83 -13.33
CA PHE A 210 -16.50 -2.40 -12.14
C PHE A 210 -17.55 -2.70 -11.06
N PRO A 211 -17.26 -3.61 -10.10
CA PRO A 211 -18.24 -3.98 -9.08
C PRO A 211 -18.71 -2.78 -8.26
N PRO A 212 -19.99 -2.72 -7.88
CA PRO A 212 -20.51 -1.63 -7.06
C PRO A 212 -19.83 -1.58 -5.70
N LEU A 213 -19.64 -0.37 -5.19
CA LEU A 213 -19.05 -0.16 -3.87
C LEU A 213 -20.07 -0.59 -2.80
N SER A 214 -19.61 -1.32 -1.79
CA SER A 214 -20.49 -1.62 -0.65
C SER A 214 -20.91 -0.32 0.04
N PRO A 215 -22.11 -0.23 0.66
CA PRO A 215 -22.57 1.00 1.31
C PRO A 215 -21.58 1.55 2.35
N THR A 216 -20.91 0.66 3.09
CA THR A 216 -19.86 1.04 4.04
C THR A 216 -18.63 1.63 3.35
N LEU A 217 -18.19 1.02 2.26
CA LEU A 217 -17.05 1.52 1.48
C LEU A 217 -17.37 2.87 0.86
N GLN A 218 -18.56 3.02 0.31
CA GLN A 218 -19.07 4.28 -0.23
C GLN A 218 -19.04 5.39 0.83
N ALA A 219 -19.60 5.15 2.02
CA ALA A 219 -19.62 6.15 3.09
C ALA A 219 -18.23 6.51 3.64
N LEU A 220 -17.31 5.55 3.71
CA LEU A 220 -15.92 5.81 4.09
C LEU A 220 -15.25 6.72 3.08
N LEU A 221 -15.41 6.41 1.79
CA LEU A 221 -14.87 7.23 0.73
C LEU A 221 -15.49 8.63 0.81
N ASP A 222 -16.82 8.75 0.98
CA ASP A 222 -17.59 10.02 0.99
C ASP A 222 -17.19 10.95 2.11
N ALA A 223 -16.86 10.40 3.27
CA ALA A 223 -16.26 11.19 4.34
C ALA A 223 -14.82 11.65 4.03
N GLY A 224 -14.16 11.09 3.00
CA GLY A 224 -12.76 11.36 2.68
C GLY A 224 -11.77 10.40 3.35
N GLY A 225 -12.26 9.28 3.88
CA GLY A 225 -11.48 8.24 4.54
C GLY A 225 -12.04 7.87 5.92
N LEU A 226 -11.37 6.93 6.56
CA LEU A 226 -11.78 6.35 7.84
C LEU A 226 -11.79 7.37 8.98
N ILE A 227 -10.73 8.20 9.10
CA ILE A 227 -10.63 9.19 10.18
C ILE A 227 -11.77 10.22 10.08
N PRO A 228 -11.97 10.92 8.96
CA PRO A 228 -13.11 11.83 8.82
C PRO A 228 -14.47 11.17 9.08
N HIS A 229 -14.65 9.92 8.63
CA HIS A 229 -15.89 9.18 8.83
C HIS A 229 -16.19 8.96 10.32
N ILE A 230 -15.20 8.46 11.07
CA ILE A 230 -15.35 8.25 12.51
C ILE A 230 -15.54 9.59 13.24
N THR A 231 -14.79 10.63 12.88
CA THR A 231 -14.97 11.96 13.46
C THR A 231 -16.40 12.48 13.26
N SER A 232 -16.96 12.33 12.06
CA SER A 232 -18.35 12.72 11.78
C SER A 232 -19.37 11.97 12.66
N ILE A 233 -19.15 10.69 12.94
CA ILE A 233 -20.02 9.90 13.80
C ILE A 233 -19.91 10.41 15.25
N LEU A 234 -18.68 10.59 15.76
CA LEU A 234 -18.44 11.02 17.13
C LEU A 234 -18.86 12.46 17.42
N SER A 235 -18.85 13.33 16.41
CA SER A 235 -19.31 14.72 16.54
C SER A 235 -20.82 14.90 16.37
N SER A 236 -21.56 13.84 16.00
CA SER A 236 -23.02 13.90 15.87
C SER A 236 -23.68 13.79 17.26
N PRO A 237 -24.48 14.78 17.71
CA PRO A 237 -24.98 14.85 19.08
C PRO A 237 -26.04 13.79 19.49
N ASN A 238 -26.22 12.72 18.72
CA ASN A 238 -27.21 11.66 18.96
C ASN A 238 -26.65 10.26 18.59
N ALA A 239 -25.53 9.86 19.21
CA ALA A 239 -25.06 8.48 19.22
C ALA A 239 -25.09 7.92 20.65
#